data_AF-A0A965ULA6-F1
#
_entry.id   AF-A0A965ULA6-F1
#
_cell.length_a   1.000
_cell.length_b   1.000
_cell.length_c   1.000
_cell.angle_alpha   90.00
_cell.angle_beta   90.00
_cell.angle_gamma   90.00
#
_symmetry.space_group_name_H-M   'P 1'
#
loop_
_entity.id
_entity.type
_entity.pdbx_description
1 polymer ?
#
loop_
_entity_poly.entity_id
_entity_poly.type
_entity_poly.pdbx_seq_one_letter_code
_entity_poly.pdbx_strand_id
1 'polypeptide(L)'
;MGNMAKNYYDQALGSFEAASLMGLHFGQPQKLAAKGVLTSRMVMTSAYSDDPTRFVSIYDGDECEKNYQDYEEKCAARGGKTERRPRAWLHMRPEAVRRIKAIKTPIAFDDAITLAEAAVIIGVHPSLIARLIGQGKLVGRVPWNPRGIKTGARNWIISRRSCLEHARANKAAEAGGTKRGRPRSRKTK
;
A
#
# COMPACT_ATOMS: atom_id res chain seq x y z
N MET A 1 2.38 -16.51 -27.60
CA MET A 1 1.94 -16.07 -26.25
C MET A 1 1.94 -14.56 -26.26
N GLY A 2 0.77 -13.93 -26.31
CA GLY A 2 0.64 -12.48 -26.40
C GLY A 2 1.27 -11.81 -25.18
N ASN A 3 2.08 -10.79 -25.42
CA ASN A 3 2.55 -9.87 -24.39
C ASN A 3 1.30 -9.18 -23.80
N MET A 4 0.72 -9.76 -22.74
CA MET A 4 -0.27 -9.03 -21.94
C MET A 4 0.44 -7.79 -21.44
N ALA A 5 0.04 -6.62 -21.93
CA ALA A 5 0.58 -5.36 -21.47
C ALA A 5 0.47 -5.35 -19.95
N LYS A 6 1.61 -5.21 -19.27
CA LYS A 6 1.67 -5.20 -17.81
C LYS A 6 0.70 -4.16 -17.29
N ASN A 7 -0.37 -4.58 -16.62
CA ASN A 7 -1.27 -3.65 -15.97
C ASN A 7 -0.51 -2.99 -14.81
N TYR A 8 -0.15 -1.73 -14.98
CA TYR A 8 0.64 -0.99 -13.99
C TYR A 8 -0.15 -0.71 -12.71
N TYR A 9 -1.47 -0.91 -12.73
CA TYR A 9 -2.35 -0.60 -11.62
C TYR A 9 -2.63 -1.81 -10.72
N ASP A 10 -2.23 -3.02 -11.13
CA ASP A 10 -2.29 -4.25 -10.33
C ASP A 10 -1.25 -4.23 -9.21
N GLN A 11 -1.47 -3.34 -8.25
CA GLN A 11 -0.66 -3.14 -7.07
C GLN A 11 -1.43 -2.38 -5.99
N ALA A 12 -1.10 -2.66 -4.74
CA ALA A 12 -1.52 -1.89 -3.59
C ALA A 12 -1.09 -0.43 -3.71
N LEU A 13 -2.01 0.49 -3.43
CA LEU A 13 -1.78 1.93 -3.38
C LEU A 13 -1.99 2.49 -1.97
N GLY A 14 -1.19 3.51 -1.63
CA GLY A 14 -1.46 4.33 -0.45
C GLY A 14 -2.61 5.32 -0.68
N SER A 15 -3.13 5.93 0.39
CA SER A 15 -4.33 6.79 0.28
C SER A 15 -4.15 8.00 -0.65
N PHE A 16 -2.96 8.62 -0.66
CA PHE A 16 -2.67 9.73 -1.58
C PHE A 16 -2.51 9.28 -3.03
N GLU A 17 -1.86 8.13 -3.27
CA GLU A 17 -1.75 7.53 -4.60
C GLU A 17 -3.13 7.20 -5.16
N ALA A 18 -3.97 6.51 -4.39
CA ALA A 18 -5.36 6.17 -4.75
C ALA A 18 -6.20 7.41 -5.05
N ALA A 19 -6.17 8.43 -4.16
CA ALA A 19 -6.91 9.67 -4.36
C ALA A 19 -6.47 10.41 -5.62
N SER A 20 -5.16 10.53 -5.83
CA SER A 20 -4.60 11.27 -6.96
C SER A 20 -4.84 10.54 -8.27
N LEU A 21 -4.74 9.19 -8.27
CA LEU A 21 -5.10 8.37 -9.42
C LEU A 21 -6.57 8.60 -9.79
N MET A 22 -7.49 8.56 -8.82
CA MET A 22 -8.90 8.85 -9.08
C MET A 22 -9.21 10.34 -9.35
N GLY A 23 -8.28 11.27 -9.14
CA GLY A 23 -8.53 12.71 -9.22
C GLY A 23 -9.43 13.26 -8.10
N LEU A 24 -9.44 12.62 -6.93
CA LEU A 24 -10.25 12.96 -5.77
C LEU A 24 -9.43 13.58 -4.63
N HIS A 25 -10.11 14.20 -3.66
CA HIS A 25 -9.48 14.65 -2.41
C HIS A 25 -8.99 13.46 -1.57
N PHE A 26 -7.88 13.60 -0.83
CA PHE A 26 -7.20 12.51 -0.12
C PHE A 26 -8.05 11.69 0.87
N GLY A 27 -9.11 12.29 1.43
CA GLY A 27 -10.06 11.61 2.33
C GLY A 27 -11.22 10.89 1.64
N GLN A 28 -11.38 11.03 0.32
CA GLN A 28 -12.47 10.40 -0.43
C GLN A 28 -12.30 8.90 -0.66
N PRO A 29 -11.09 8.34 -0.91
CA PRO A 29 -10.92 6.90 -1.05
C PRO A 29 -11.50 6.11 0.13
N GLN A 30 -11.28 6.58 1.36
CA GLN A 30 -11.83 5.92 2.55
C GLN A 30 -13.37 5.95 2.57
N LYS A 31 -13.97 7.07 2.15
CA LYS A 31 -15.43 7.19 2.04
C LYS A 31 -16.00 6.29 0.95
N LEU A 32 -15.29 6.10 -0.16
CA LEU A 32 -15.69 5.17 -1.22
C LEU A 32 -15.57 3.72 -0.75
N ALA A 33 -14.52 3.40 0.00
CA ALA A 33 -14.35 2.07 0.58
C ALA A 33 -15.43 1.76 1.63
N ALA A 34 -15.75 2.71 2.50
CA ALA A 34 -16.85 2.57 3.47
C ALA A 34 -18.22 2.36 2.79
N LYS A 35 -18.37 2.77 1.53
CA LYS A 35 -19.58 2.55 0.71
C LYS A 35 -19.52 1.28 -0.13
N GLY A 36 -18.46 0.47 -0.03
CA GLY A 36 -18.27 -0.73 -0.84
C GLY A 36 -17.97 -0.45 -2.32
N VAL A 37 -17.61 0.78 -2.67
CA VAL A 37 -17.24 1.15 -4.05
C VAL A 37 -15.80 0.76 -4.36
N LEU A 38 -14.94 0.74 -3.33
CA LEU A 38 -13.56 0.32 -3.41
C LEU A 38 -13.29 -0.72 -2.32
N THR A 39 -12.48 -1.70 -2.64
CA THR A 39 -11.86 -2.61 -1.72
C THR A 39 -10.69 -1.88 -1.05
N SER A 40 -10.64 -1.95 0.27
CA SER A 40 -9.52 -1.44 1.05
C SER A 40 -9.20 -2.35 2.22
N ARG A 41 -7.92 -2.41 2.57
CA ARG A 41 -7.47 -3.06 3.80
C ARG A 41 -7.13 -1.99 4.80
N MET A 42 -7.86 -1.96 5.91
CA MET A 42 -7.47 -1.19 7.09
C MET A 42 -6.43 -1.98 7.84
N VAL A 43 -5.22 -1.41 7.94
CA VAL A 43 -4.08 -2.12 8.50
C VAL A 43 -3.47 -1.28 9.61
N MET A 44 -3.14 -1.94 10.72
CA MET A 44 -2.55 -1.27 11.89
C MET A 44 -1.22 -0.61 11.51
N THR A 45 -1.02 0.65 11.93
CA THR A 45 0.26 1.36 11.76
C THR A 45 1.23 1.11 12.91
N SER A 46 0.72 0.66 14.06
CA SER A 46 1.50 0.41 15.27
C SER A 46 1.32 -1.03 15.72
N ALA A 47 2.42 -1.72 16.01
CA ALA A 47 2.39 -3.05 16.63
C ALA A 47 2.09 -3.01 18.15
N TYR A 48 1.90 -1.82 18.71
CA TYR A 48 1.82 -1.58 20.16
C TYR A 48 0.52 -0.94 20.62
N SER A 49 -0.44 -0.72 19.72
CA SER A 49 -1.66 0.00 20.04
C SER A 49 -2.76 -0.42 19.08
N ASP A 50 -3.88 -0.86 19.64
CA ASP A 50 -5.11 -1.22 18.92
C ASP A 50 -6.02 0.00 18.72
N ASP A 51 -5.47 1.21 18.87
CA ASP A 51 -6.20 2.46 18.69
C ASP A 51 -6.71 2.56 17.23
N PRO A 52 -8.04 2.65 17.02
CA PRO A 52 -8.63 2.72 15.69
C PRO A 52 -8.18 3.95 14.89
N THR A 53 -7.63 4.98 15.53
CA THR A 53 -7.04 6.14 14.86
C THR A 53 -5.67 5.87 14.23
N ARG A 54 -5.04 4.73 14.58
CA ARG A 54 -3.72 4.31 14.11
C ARG A 54 -3.83 3.28 12.98
N PHE A 55 -4.82 3.42 12.13
CA PHE A 55 -4.97 2.58 10.94
C PHE A 55 -4.68 3.39 9.68
N VAL A 56 -4.11 2.71 8.69
CA VAL A 56 -3.97 3.23 7.34
C VAL A 56 -4.67 2.31 6.38
N SER A 57 -5.28 2.89 5.37
CA SER A 57 -5.95 2.13 4.32
C SER A 57 -5.00 1.95 3.14
N ILE A 58 -4.84 0.68 2.75
CA ILE A 58 -4.24 0.28 1.47
C ILE A 58 -5.40 -0.01 0.51
N TYR A 59 -5.28 0.41 -0.74
CA TYR A 59 -6.33 0.29 -1.76
C TYR A 59 -5.84 -0.54 -2.94
N ASP A 60 -6.77 -1.19 -3.64
CA ASP A 60 -6.49 -1.84 -4.91
C ASP A 60 -6.33 -0.76 -6.01
N GLY A 61 -5.19 -0.76 -6.69
CA GLY A 61 -4.90 0.19 -7.75
C GLY A 61 -5.76 -0.01 -9.00
N ASP A 62 -6.16 -1.25 -9.32
CA ASP A 62 -6.99 -1.55 -10.48
C ASP A 62 -8.39 -1.00 -10.31
N GLU A 63 -8.98 -1.17 -9.13
CA GLU A 63 -10.28 -0.57 -8.82
C GLU A 63 -10.23 0.95 -8.79
N CYS A 64 -9.12 1.55 -8.32
CA CYS A 64 -8.94 3.00 -8.35
C CYS A 64 -8.88 3.52 -9.80
N GLU A 65 -8.21 2.80 -10.70
CA GLU A 65 -8.16 3.16 -12.11
C GLU A 65 -9.53 2.98 -12.77
N LYS A 66 -10.22 1.87 -12.51
CA LYS A 66 -11.59 1.63 -12.99
C LYS A 66 -12.55 2.73 -12.53
N ASN A 67 -12.45 3.17 -11.27
CA ASN A 67 -13.27 4.28 -10.76
C ASN A 67 -13.06 5.59 -11.53
N TYR A 68 -11.84 5.83 -12.01
CA TYR A 68 -11.55 6.97 -12.88
C TYR A 68 -12.16 6.79 -14.27
N GLN A 69 -12.00 5.62 -14.88
CA GLN A 69 -12.57 5.27 -16.19
C GLN A 69 -14.09 5.41 -16.19
N ASP A 70 -14.78 4.85 -15.18
CA ASP A 70 -16.23 5.00 -15.00
C ASP A 70 -16.67 6.47 -14.94
N TYR A 71 -15.82 7.35 -14.40
CA TYR A 71 -16.08 8.78 -14.35
C TYR A 71 -15.90 9.44 -15.72
N GLU A 72 -14.86 9.08 -16.47
CA GLU A 72 -14.67 9.57 -17.84
C GLU A 72 -15.82 9.14 -18.75
N GLU A 73 -16.23 7.88 -18.68
CA GLU A 73 -17.37 7.34 -19.45
C GLU A 73 -18.67 8.10 -19.13
N LYS A 74 -18.96 8.32 -17.83
CA LYS A 74 -20.14 9.09 -17.40
C LYS A 74 -20.06 10.56 -17.83
N CYS A 75 -18.88 11.14 -17.91
CA CYS A 75 -18.69 12.49 -18.44
C CYS A 75 -18.91 12.54 -19.95
N ALA A 76 -18.41 11.56 -20.69
CA ALA A 76 -18.58 11.46 -22.13
C ALA A 76 -20.06 11.23 -22.52
N ALA A 77 -20.76 10.35 -21.80
CA ALA A 77 -22.18 10.05 -22.04
C ALA A 77 -23.13 11.24 -21.80
N ARG A 78 -22.68 12.28 -21.08
CA ARG A 78 -23.44 13.50 -20.74
C ARG A 78 -22.97 14.73 -21.54
N GLY A 79 -22.46 14.56 -22.75
CA GLY A 79 -22.08 15.69 -23.61
C GLY A 79 -20.78 16.41 -23.22
N GLY A 80 -19.95 15.87 -22.32
CA GLY A 80 -18.58 16.33 -22.08
C GLY A 80 -18.39 17.39 -20.97
N LYS A 81 -17.31 18.19 -21.09
CA LYS A 81 -16.74 19.06 -20.04
C LYS A 81 -17.71 20.14 -19.49
N THR A 82 -18.76 20.46 -20.22
CA THR A 82 -19.64 21.61 -19.96
C THR A 82 -20.79 21.31 -19.00
N GLU A 83 -21.14 20.03 -18.75
CA GLU A 83 -22.33 19.68 -17.94
C GLU A 83 -22.06 19.39 -16.46
N ARG A 84 -20.80 19.24 -16.00
CA ARG A 84 -20.49 19.03 -14.57
C ARG A 84 -19.14 19.57 -14.13
N ARG A 85 -19.03 20.02 -12.88
CA ARG A 85 -17.75 20.40 -12.27
C ARG A 85 -16.79 19.20 -12.28
N PRO A 86 -15.58 19.32 -12.87
CA PRO A 86 -14.59 18.26 -12.88
C PRO A 86 -14.20 17.85 -11.45
N ARG A 87 -13.76 16.60 -11.24
CA ARG A 87 -13.23 16.20 -9.93
C ARG A 87 -12.09 17.15 -9.54
N ALA A 88 -12.16 17.71 -8.33
CA ALA A 88 -11.34 18.85 -7.92
C ALA A 88 -9.81 18.58 -7.93
N TRP A 89 -9.38 17.32 -7.96
CA TRP A 89 -7.97 16.92 -7.85
C TRP A 89 -7.43 16.22 -9.10
N LEU A 90 -8.11 16.33 -10.25
CA LEU A 90 -7.67 15.72 -11.52
C LEU A 90 -6.27 16.17 -11.95
N HIS A 91 -5.88 17.40 -11.62
CA HIS A 91 -4.55 17.93 -11.94
C HIS A 91 -3.40 17.11 -11.31
N MET A 92 -3.66 16.34 -10.26
CA MET A 92 -2.66 15.48 -9.60
C MET A 92 -2.46 14.13 -10.30
N ARG A 93 -3.43 13.69 -11.12
CA ARG A 93 -3.43 12.35 -11.73
C ARG A 93 -2.23 12.10 -12.65
N PRO A 94 -1.79 13.04 -13.54
CA PRO A 94 -0.65 12.78 -14.41
C PRO A 94 0.63 12.43 -13.64
N GLU A 95 0.91 13.15 -12.55
CA GLU A 95 2.06 12.87 -11.70
C GLU A 95 1.90 11.54 -10.96
N ALA A 96 0.70 11.24 -10.44
CA ALA A 96 0.41 9.97 -9.79
C ALA A 96 0.66 8.79 -10.72
N VAL A 97 0.14 8.83 -11.94
CA VAL A 97 0.33 7.79 -12.97
C VAL A 97 1.81 7.63 -13.30
N ARG A 98 2.55 8.73 -13.51
CA ARG A 98 4.00 8.69 -13.77
C ARG A 98 4.75 7.99 -12.64
N ARG A 99 4.42 8.31 -11.39
CA ARG A 99 5.04 7.71 -10.20
C ARG A 99 4.71 6.23 -10.04
N ILE A 100 3.44 5.85 -10.23
CA ILE A 100 2.97 4.47 -10.14
C ILE A 100 3.67 3.60 -11.18
N LYS A 101 3.77 4.07 -12.44
CA LYS A 101 4.50 3.39 -13.51
C LYS A 101 6.00 3.24 -13.22
N ALA A 102 6.58 4.15 -12.45
CA ALA A 102 7.99 4.12 -12.06
C ALA A 102 8.28 3.21 -10.86
N ILE A 103 7.27 2.57 -10.26
CA ILE A 103 7.48 1.63 -9.15
C ILE A 103 8.20 0.39 -9.67
N LYS A 104 9.46 0.23 -9.23
CA LYS A 104 10.32 -0.91 -9.64
C LYS A 104 9.79 -2.25 -9.13
N THR A 105 9.27 -2.25 -7.91
CA THR A 105 8.80 -3.47 -7.22
C THR A 105 7.34 -3.28 -6.81
N PRO A 106 6.38 -3.50 -7.72
CA PRO A 106 4.97 -3.44 -7.37
C PRO A 106 4.64 -4.55 -6.37
N ILE A 107 3.76 -4.24 -5.42
CA ILE A 107 3.28 -5.18 -4.41
C ILE A 107 1.79 -5.35 -4.67
N ALA A 108 1.35 -6.57 -4.97
CA ALA A 108 -0.05 -6.87 -5.23
C ALA A 108 -0.92 -6.50 -4.01
N PHE A 109 -2.17 -6.12 -4.25
CA PHE A 109 -3.09 -5.70 -3.19
C PHE A 109 -3.29 -6.77 -2.11
N ASP A 110 -3.50 -8.02 -2.51
CA ASP A 110 -3.71 -9.14 -1.60
C ASP A 110 -2.45 -9.51 -0.78
N ASP A 111 -1.28 -9.20 -1.31
CA ASP A 111 0.02 -9.42 -0.65
C ASP A 111 0.43 -8.26 0.25
N ALA A 112 -0.23 -7.10 0.16
CA ALA A 112 0.18 -5.89 0.85
C ALA A 112 -0.17 -5.88 2.34
N ILE A 113 0.83 -5.56 3.16
CA ILE A 113 0.73 -5.41 4.62
C ILE A 113 1.53 -4.20 5.13
N THR A 114 1.36 -3.84 6.40
CA THR A 114 2.11 -2.74 7.05
C THR A 114 3.33 -3.21 7.82
N LEU A 115 4.13 -2.25 8.30
CA LEU A 115 5.22 -2.48 9.25
C LEU A 115 4.78 -3.28 10.48
N ALA A 116 3.60 -3.01 11.03
CA ALA A 116 3.12 -3.67 12.25
C ALA A 116 2.89 -5.16 12.00
N GLU A 117 2.16 -5.50 10.93
CA GLU A 117 1.93 -6.90 10.55
C GLU A 117 3.24 -7.61 10.17
N ALA A 118 4.12 -6.94 9.42
CA ALA A 118 5.42 -7.50 9.05
C ALA A 118 6.27 -7.82 10.30
N ALA A 119 6.26 -6.93 11.29
CA ALA A 119 6.93 -7.14 12.57
C ALA A 119 6.38 -8.35 13.33
N VAL A 120 5.07 -8.56 13.30
CA VAL A 120 4.42 -9.73 13.90
C VAL A 120 4.80 -11.02 13.17
N ILE A 121 4.74 -11.03 11.84
CA ILE A 121 5.08 -12.20 11.01
C ILE A 121 6.52 -12.64 11.25
N ILE A 122 7.45 -11.68 11.31
CA ILE A 122 8.88 -11.96 11.44
C ILE A 122 9.29 -12.13 12.92
N GLY A 123 8.49 -11.63 13.87
CA GLY A 123 8.78 -11.70 15.30
C GLY A 123 9.83 -10.70 15.79
N VAL A 124 9.90 -9.51 15.20
CA VAL A 124 10.93 -8.49 15.49
C VAL A 124 10.34 -7.12 15.83
N HIS A 125 11.17 -6.18 16.28
CA HIS A 125 10.75 -4.79 16.49
C HIS A 125 10.44 -4.10 15.14
N PRO A 126 9.36 -3.28 15.02
CA PRO A 126 8.98 -2.62 13.75
C PRO A 126 10.10 -1.78 13.12
N SER A 127 10.96 -1.15 13.92
CA SER A 127 12.11 -0.37 13.39
C SER A 127 13.11 -1.23 12.60
N LEU A 128 13.18 -2.54 12.88
CA LEU A 128 14.05 -3.45 12.15
C LEU A 128 13.53 -3.74 10.74
N ILE A 129 12.21 -3.69 10.53
CA ILE A 129 11.60 -3.99 9.23
C ILE A 129 12.08 -3.00 8.16
N ALA A 130 12.09 -1.70 8.45
CA ALA A 130 12.59 -0.69 7.52
C ALA A 130 14.07 -0.93 7.16
N ARG A 131 14.89 -1.40 8.12
CA ARG A 131 16.29 -1.76 7.88
C ARG A 131 16.40 -2.99 6.98
N LEU A 132 15.58 -4.03 7.21
CA LEU A 132 15.58 -5.24 6.38
C LEU A 132 15.17 -4.93 4.93
N ILE A 133 14.21 -4.01 4.73
CA ILE A 133 13.86 -3.52 3.40
C ILE A 133 15.04 -2.78 2.76
N GLY A 134 15.69 -1.87 3.49
CA GLY A 134 16.87 -1.15 3.00
C GLY A 134 18.06 -2.07 2.66
N GLN A 135 18.16 -3.24 3.31
CA GLN A 135 19.15 -4.28 3.01
C GLN A 135 18.74 -5.20 1.84
N GLY A 136 17.55 -5.00 1.24
CA GLY A 136 17.02 -5.86 0.19
C GLY A 136 16.56 -7.24 0.67
N LYS A 137 16.45 -7.46 1.99
CA LYS A 137 15.98 -8.74 2.56
C LYS A 137 14.47 -8.87 2.60
N LEU A 138 13.77 -7.74 2.54
CA LEU A 138 12.31 -7.68 2.45
C LEU A 138 11.91 -6.78 1.29
N VAL A 139 10.81 -7.13 0.64
CA VAL A 139 10.19 -6.29 -0.37
C VAL A 139 9.22 -5.32 0.30
N GLY A 140 9.51 -4.03 0.20
CA GLY A 140 8.62 -2.99 0.68
C GLY A 140 8.87 -1.65 -0.01
N ARG A 141 7.86 -0.80 -0.04
CA ARG A 141 7.92 0.54 -0.61
C ARG A 141 7.19 1.54 0.28
N VAL A 142 7.58 2.81 0.14
CA VAL A 142 6.84 3.92 0.71
C VAL A 142 5.94 4.50 -0.39
N PRO A 143 4.62 4.57 -0.20
CA PRO A 143 3.72 5.17 -1.16
C PRO A 143 4.02 6.66 -1.30
N TRP A 144 3.88 7.16 -2.51
CA TRP A 144 4.10 8.57 -2.80
C TRP A 144 3.05 9.44 -2.09
N ASN A 145 3.52 10.56 -1.52
CA ASN A 145 2.68 11.58 -0.92
C ASN A 145 3.22 12.97 -1.31
N PRO A 146 2.42 13.82 -1.97
CA PRO A 146 2.85 15.15 -2.39
C PRO A 146 3.12 16.12 -1.22
N ARG A 147 2.59 15.83 -0.02
CA ARG A 147 2.82 16.67 1.18
C ARG A 147 4.15 16.38 1.88
N GLY A 148 4.97 15.51 1.29
CA GLY A 148 6.18 14.99 1.92
C GLY A 148 5.84 13.99 3.03
N ILE A 149 6.84 13.19 3.40
CA ILE A 149 6.70 12.22 4.49
C ILE A 149 7.77 12.54 5.52
N LYS A 150 7.35 12.98 6.72
CA LYS A 150 8.25 13.07 7.87
C LYS A 150 8.79 11.67 8.17
N THR A 151 10.09 11.54 8.40
CA THR A 151 10.83 10.26 8.47
C THR A 151 10.22 9.22 9.43
N GLY A 152 9.50 9.65 10.48
CA GLY A 152 8.81 8.78 11.45
C GLY A 152 7.36 8.38 11.11
N ALA A 153 6.75 8.95 10.06
CA ALA A 153 5.36 8.69 9.66
C ALA A 153 5.26 7.94 8.31
N ARG A 154 6.30 7.18 7.95
CA ARG A 154 6.34 6.41 6.70
C ARG A 154 5.40 5.22 6.81
N ASN A 155 4.24 5.33 6.15
CA ASN A 155 3.31 4.22 5.99
C ASN A 155 3.86 3.27 4.92
N TRP A 156 4.60 2.24 5.31
CA TRP A 156 5.13 1.28 4.34
C TRP A 156 4.04 0.34 3.83
N ILE A 157 4.13 0.03 2.54
CA ILE A 157 3.45 -1.10 1.90
C ILE A 157 4.51 -2.18 1.73
N ILE A 158 4.28 -3.35 2.33
CA ILE A 158 5.26 -4.44 2.43
C ILE A 158 4.63 -5.71 1.87
N SER A 159 5.42 -6.53 1.19
CA SER A 159 4.98 -7.85 0.71
C SER A 159 4.93 -8.85 1.86
N ARG A 160 3.73 -9.39 2.13
CA ARG A 160 3.50 -10.45 3.12
C ARG A 160 4.29 -11.70 2.77
N ARG A 161 4.28 -12.10 1.50
CA ARG A 161 5.05 -13.25 1.00
C ARG A 161 6.53 -13.11 1.30
N SER A 162 7.12 -11.94 1.03
CA SER A 162 8.53 -11.68 1.34
C SER A 162 8.81 -11.79 2.85
N CYS A 163 7.90 -11.31 3.71
CA CYS A 163 8.02 -11.49 5.16
C CYS A 163 7.95 -12.97 5.58
N LEU A 164 7.04 -13.76 5.00
CA LEU A 164 6.88 -15.18 5.30
C LEU A 164 8.09 -16.00 4.82
N GLU A 165 8.65 -15.69 3.67
CA GLU A 165 9.89 -16.30 3.17
C GLU A 165 11.06 -16.01 4.09
N HIS A 166 11.23 -14.75 4.50
CA HIS A 166 12.28 -14.36 5.44
C HIS A 166 12.12 -15.04 6.81
N ALA A 167 10.89 -15.11 7.33
CA ALA A 167 10.59 -15.80 8.58
C ALA A 167 10.91 -17.30 8.50
N ARG A 168 10.57 -17.96 7.39
CA ARG A 168 10.92 -19.37 7.13
C ARG A 168 12.43 -19.59 7.06
N ALA A 169 13.15 -18.74 6.32
CA ALA A 169 14.60 -18.81 6.20
C ALA A 169 15.30 -18.61 7.56
N ASN A 170 14.81 -17.69 8.39
CA ASN A 170 15.35 -17.49 9.74
C ASN A 170 15.10 -18.69 10.65
N LYS A 171 13.89 -19.26 10.66
CA LYS A 171 13.60 -20.49 11.41
C LYS A 171 14.49 -21.65 10.98
N ALA A 172 14.73 -21.82 9.68
CA ALA A 172 15.63 -22.85 9.16
C ALA A 172 17.09 -22.62 9.63
N ALA A 173 17.56 -21.37 9.62
CA ALA A 173 18.89 -21.02 10.09
C ALA A 173 19.05 -21.24 11.61
N GLU A 174 18.01 -20.95 12.41
CA GLU A 174 17.99 -21.22 13.85
C GLU A 174 18.03 -22.72 14.15
N ALA A 175 17.27 -23.52 13.41
CA ALA A 175 17.30 -24.99 13.51
C ALA A 175 18.68 -25.55 13.14
N GLY A 176 19.38 -24.93 12.19
CA GLY A 176 20.77 -25.23 11.84
C GLY A 176 21.83 -24.67 12.81
N GLY A 177 21.43 -24.17 13.98
CA GLY A 177 22.35 -23.70 15.03
C GLY A 177 22.86 -22.26 14.87
N THR A 178 22.43 -21.54 13.83
CA THR A 178 22.83 -20.13 13.61
C THR A 178 21.89 -19.19 14.37
N LYS A 179 22.37 -18.57 15.46
CA LYS A 179 21.57 -17.57 16.22
C LYS A 179 21.58 -16.21 15.51
N ARG A 180 20.53 -15.94 14.70
CA ARG A 180 20.30 -14.60 14.12
C ARG A 180 19.53 -13.69 15.09
N GLY A 181 20.15 -13.38 16.22
CA GLY A 181 19.63 -12.41 17.21
C GLY A 181 18.73 -13.00 18.30
N ARG A 182 18.25 -12.14 19.22
CA ARG A 182 17.43 -12.53 20.38
C ARG A 182 15.94 -12.52 20.00
N PRO A 183 15.22 -13.67 20.06
CA PRO A 183 13.78 -13.70 19.83
C PRO A 183 13.04 -12.89 20.90
N ARG A 184 11.94 -12.22 20.52
CA ARG A 184 11.03 -11.61 21.51
C ARG A 184 10.06 -12.68 22.00
N SER A 185 10.05 -12.97 23.30
CA SER A 185 8.97 -13.76 23.88
C SER A 185 7.69 -12.92 23.86
N ARG A 186 6.62 -13.49 23.31
CA ARG A 186 5.30 -12.86 23.29
C ARG A 186 4.78 -12.93 24.73
N LYS A 187 4.69 -11.78 25.44
CA LYS A 187 3.83 -11.74 26.63
C LYS A 187 2.40 -11.76 26.10
N THR A 188 1.74 -12.90 26.21
CA THR A 188 0.28 -13.00 26.14
C THR A 188 -0.29 -12.00 27.15
N LYS A 189 -1.12 -11.08 26.67
CA LYS A 189 -2.11 -10.40 27.50
C LYS A 189 -3.44 -11.08 27.23
#